data_AF-A0A1G8RST5-F1
#
_entry.id   AF-A0A1G8RST5-F1
#
_cell.length_a   1.000
_cell.length_b   1.000
_cell.length_c   1.000
_cell.angle_alpha   90.00
_cell.angle_beta   90.00
_cell.angle_gamma   90.00
#
_symmetry.space_group_name_H-M   'P 1'
#
loop_
_entity.id
_entity.type
_entity.pdbx_description
1 polymer ?
#
loop_
_entity_poly.entity_id
_entity_poly.type
_entity_poly.pdbx_seq_one_letter_code
_entity_poly.pdbx_strand_id
1 'polypeptide(L)'
;MKEQKKEDIRTIEQRKADNILTHTKYLTYYELENQEKTSKTVKKWLTDLKRNYLMRADMDSAKLYQPLFRFESEQQAIISYWKDYVNKEKIKEAQAHYEALKPRDVQRVEIYKQLPSWSMIREVILKRDTLSLNLDENTLDTLLATYNTYLQVRQQKKAKKEKFSDRGLECKLIVPILTMERINKLLVTKRRIQAEKNALKRIPVLEKYELVNNSNRKDILKELTDYELKLEVAQEWVNIERSQKKLFKLCDVKDHKPVVLQELDEKKKIRKEVNMKKKDDKF
;
A
#
# COMPACT_ATOMS: atom_id res chain seq x y z
N MET A 1 -47.33 -29.32 -28.00
CA MET A 1 -47.25 -29.44 -26.53
C MET A 1 -46.33 -28.35 -26.01
N LYS A 2 -46.86 -27.36 -25.30
CA LYS A 2 -46.07 -26.31 -24.64
C LYS A 2 -45.53 -26.91 -23.34
N GLU A 3 -44.20 -26.94 -23.17
CA GLU A 3 -43.58 -27.19 -21.88
C GLU A 3 -44.05 -26.09 -20.90
N GLN A 4 -45.00 -26.43 -20.03
CA GLN A 4 -45.24 -25.65 -18.83
C GLN A 4 -43.99 -25.78 -17.97
N LYS A 5 -43.13 -24.75 -17.99
CA LYS A 5 -42.11 -24.56 -16.95
C LYS A 5 -42.86 -24.61 -15.62
N LYS A 6 -42.62 -25.66 -14.82
CA LYS A 6 -43.04 -25.70 -13.41
C LYS A 6 -42.44 -24.48 -12.76
N GLU A 7 -43.28 -23.49 -12.52
CA GLU A 7 -42.89 -22.28 -11.82
C GLU A 7 -42.55 -22.67 -10.39
N ASP A 8 -41.31 -22.39 -9.97
CA ASP A 8 -40.80 -22.79 -8.66
C ASP A 8 -41.71 -22.21 -7.57
N ILE A 9 -42.13 -23.04 -6.61
CA ILE A 9 -43.11 -22.70 -5.56
C ILE A 9 -42.70 -21.42 -4.84
N ARG A 10 -41.39 -21.24 -4.65
CA ARG A 10 -40.79 -20.04 -4.07
C ARG A 10 -41.10 -18.78 -4.87
N THR A 11 -41.10 -18.86 -6.21
CA THR A 11 -41.44 -17.74 -7.10
C THR A 11 -42.92 -17.36 -6.99
N ILE A 12 -43.80 -18.35 -6.80
CA ILE A 12 -45.24 -18.15 -6.62
C ILE A 12 -45.53 -17.48 -5.26
N GLU A 13 -44.89 -17.96 -4.19
CA GLU A 13 -44.96 -17.37 -2.86
C GLU A 13 -44.48 -15.91 -2.88
N GLN A 14 -43.40 -15.63 -3.60
CA GLN A 14 -42.84 -14.30 -3.72
C GLN A 14 -43.77 -13.32 -4.44
N ARG A 15 -44.37 -13.72 -5.57
CA ARG A 15 -45.39 -12.89 -6.24
C ARG A 15 -46.59 -12.61 -5.35
N LYS A 16 -47.02 -13.58 -4.55
CA LYS A 16 -48.11 -13.38 -3.58
C LYS A 16 -47.70 -12.40 -2.47
N ALA A 17 -46.50 -12.54 -1.92
CA ALA A 17 -45.98 -11.64 -0.90
C ALA A 17 -45.88 -10.19 -1.42
N ASP A 18 -45.41 -9.99 -2.65
CA ASP A 18 -45.27 -8.66 -3.24
C ASP A 18 -46.63 -8.03 -3.59
N ASN A 19 -47.59 -8.83 -4.05
CA ASN A 19 -48.98 -8.39 -4.24
C ASN A 19 -49.66 -7.96 -2.92
N ILE A 20 -49.25 -8.53 -1.78
CA ILE A 20 -49.81 -8.22 -0.45
C ILE A 20 -49.08 -7.03 0.19
N LEU A 21 -47.74 -7.03 0.14
CA LEU A 21 -46.92 -6.06 0.86
C LEU A 21 -46.62 -4.80 0.06
N THR A 22 -46.81 -4.78 -1.26
CA THR A 22 -46.24 -3.76 -2.18
C THR A 22 -44.71 -3.76 -2.14
N HIS A 23 -44.08 -3.45 -3.27
CA HIS A 23 -42.63 -3.47 -3.43
C HIS A 23 -41.88 -2.70 -2.31
N THR A 24 -42.40 -1.54 -1.90
CA THR A 24 -41.78 -0.70 -0.88
C THR A 24 -41.74 -1.35 0.51
N LYS A 25 -42.85 -1.93 0.99
CA LYS A 25 -42.83 -2.58 2.31
C LYS A 25 -42.03 -3.87 2.29
N TYR A 26 -41.94 -4.51 1.12
CA TYR A 26 -41.15 -5.72 1.00
C TYR A 26 -39.65 -5.43 1.06
N LEU A 27 -39.19 -4.33 0.45
CA LEU A 27 -37.82 -3.88 0.63
C LEU A 27 -37.52 -3.53 2.10
N THR A 28 -38.44 -2.88 2.81
CA THR A 28 -38.27 -2.60 4.26
C THR A 28 -38.11 -3.87 5.10
N TYR A 29 -38.79 -4.96 4.75
CA TYR A 29 -38.56 -6.26 5.41
C TYR A 29 -37.10 -6.72 5.25
N TYR A 30 -36.56 -6.68 4.04
CA TYR A 30 -35.17 -7.09 3.80
C TYR A 30 -34.15 -6.13 4.44
N GLU A 31 -34.46 -4.83 4.58
CA GLU A 31 -33.64 -3.89 5.34
C GLU A 31 -33.55 -4.28 6.82
N LEU A 32 -34.68 -4.63 7.44
CA LEU A 32 -34.74 -5.10 8.83
C LEU A 32 -34.03 -6.45 9.00
N GLU A 33 -34.25 -7.39 8.09
CA GLU A 33 -33.60 -8.70 8.11
C GLU A 33 -32.08 -8.57 8.02
N ASN A 34 -31.58 -7.69 7.16
CA ASN A 34 -30.15 -7.50 6.95
C ASN A 34 -29.52 -6.46 7.89
N GLN A 35 -30.27 -5.90 8.84
CA GLN A 35 -29.83 -4.76 9.65
C GLN A 35 -28.52 -5.03 10.42
N GLU A 36 -28.43 -6.19 11.09
CA GLU A 36 -27.25 -6.55 11.87
C GLU A 36 -26.02 -6.77 10.99
N LYS A 37 -26.20 -7.47 9.85
CA LYS A 37 -25.14 -7.72 8.87
C LYS A 37 -24.64 -6.42 8.25
N THR A 38 -25.55 -5.51 7.91
CA THR A 38 -25.24 -4.16 7.41
C THR A 38 -24.43 -3.38 8.45
N SER A 39 -24.87 -3.37 9.71
CA SER A 39 -24.14 -2.70 10.79
C SER A 39 -22.71 -3.25 10.96
N LYS A 40 -22.54 -4.58 10.97
CA LYS A 40 -21.23 -5.23 11.04
C LYS A 40 -20.33 -4.82 9.87
N THR A 41 -20.88 -4.78 8.66
CA THR A 41 -20.14 -4.41 7.44
C THR A 41 -19.68 -2.96 7.48
N VAL A 42 -20.57 -2.03 7.84
CA VAL A 42 -20.23 -0.61 7.94
C VAL A 42 -19.22 -0.34 9.06
N LYS A 43 -19.38 -0.98 10.23
CA LYS A 43 -18.40 -0.89 11.33
C LYS A 43 -17.01 -1.36 10.88
N LYS A 44 -16.94 -2.42 10.08
CA LYS A 44 -15.69 -2.92 9.50
C LYS A 44 -15.08 -1.90 8.54
N TRP A 45 -15.86 -1.30 7.64
CA TRP A 45 -15.37 -0.23 6.76
C TRP A 45 -14.85 0.98 7.52
N LEU A 46 -15.57 1.46 8.54
CA LEU A 46 -15.11 2.57 9.38
C LEU A 46 -13.82 2.24 10.12
N THR A 47 -13.70 1.02 10.63
CA THR A 47 -12.47 0.53 11.27
C THR A 47 -11.31 0.52 10.28
N ASP A 48 -11.54 0.01 9.07
CA ASP A 48 -10.53 -0.04 8.01
C ASP A 48 -10.13 1.36 7.53
N LEU A 49 -11.08 2.28 7.38
CA LEU A 49 -10.81 3.68 7.03
C LEU A 49 -9.91 4.35 8.06
N LYS A 50 -10.25 4.21 9.34
CA LYS A 50 -9.49 4.80 10.45
C LYS A 50 -8.10 4.19 10.59
N ARG A 51 -8.01 2.85 10.59
CA ARG A 51 -6.74 2.12 10.77
C ARG A 51 -5.75 2.41 9.64
N ASN A 52 -6.24 2.65 8.42
CA ASN A 52 -5.42 2.81 7.23
C ASN A 52 -5.25 4.27 6.78
N TYR A 53 -5.62 5.26 7.61
CA TYR A 53 -5.46 6.68 7.30
C TYR A 53 -6.16 7.11 5.99
N LEU A 54 -7.36 6.57 5.75
CA LEU A 54 -8.17 6.84 4.54
C LEU A 54 -9.34 7.80 4.80
N MET A 55 -9.58 8.14 6.08
CA MET A 55 -10.63 9.08 6.46
C MET A 55 -10.30 10.50 5.99
N ARG A 56 -11.36 11.20 5.57
CA ARG A 56 -11.32 12.62 5.25
C ARG A 56 -11.06 13.45 6.50
N ALA A 57 -10.32 14.55 6.35
CA ALA A 57 -9.94 15.39 7.49
C ALA A 57 -11.13 16.00 8.27
N ASP A 58 -12.26 16.25 7.59
CA ASP A 58 -13.48 16.86 8.13
C ASP A 58 -14.53 15.86 8.63
N MET A 59 -14.32 14.56 8.36
CA MET A 59 -15.26 13.49 8.64
C MET A 59 -14.76 12.60 9.78
N ASP A 60 -15.61 12.33 10.76
CA ASP A 60 -15.37 11.31 11.77
C ASP A 60 -16.21 10.05 11.50
N SER A 61 -15.96 8.99 12.28
CA SER A 61 -16.67 7.72 12.12
C SER A 61 -18.17 7.84 12.42
N ALA A 62 -18.60 8.79 13.24
CA ALA A 62 -20.01 8.99 13.57
C ALA A 62 -20.75 9.67 12.40
N LYS A 63 -20.14 10.69 11.78
CA LYS A 63 -20.66 11.37 10.59
C LYS A 63 -20.77 10.45 9.38
N LEU A 64 -19.84 9.50 9.23
CA LEU A 64 -19.84 8.54 8.12
C LEU A 64 -20.76 7.33 8.33
N TYR A 65 -21.11 6.97 9.57
CA TYR A 65 -21.88 5.76 9.83
C TYR A 65 -23.25 5.78 9.14
N GLN A 66 -24.05 6.84 9.34
CA GLN A 66 -25.42 6.88 8.82
C GLN A 66 -25.49 6.86 7.27
N PRO A 67 -24.70 7.66 6.53
CA PRO A 67 -24.68 7.58 5.08
C PRO A 67 -24.27 6.20 4.54
N LEU A 68 -23.25 5.59 5.14
CA LEU A 68 -22.78 4.26 4.73
C LEU A 68 -23.76 3.15 5.09
N PHE A 69 -24.41 3.26 6.24
CA PHE A 69 -25.44 2.33 6.68
C PHE A 69 -26.66 2.37 5.77
N ARG A 70 -27.15 3.57 5.45
CA ARG A 70 -28.26 3.72 4.51
C ARG A 70 -27.93 3.12 3.15
N PHE A 71 -26.76 3.46 2.59
CA PHE A 71 -26.31 2.91 1.32
C PHE A 71 -26.25 1.37 1.34
N GLU A 72 -25.57 0.77 2.31
CA GLU A 72 -25.43 -0.70 2.34
C GLU A 72 -26.76 -1.40 2.64
N SER A 73 -27.63 -0.79 3.47
CA SER A 73 -28.96 -1.33 3.79
C SER A 73 -29.85 -1.41 2.55
N GLU A 74 -29.99 -0.28 1.84
CA GLU A 74 -30.82 -0.19 0.62
C GLU A 74 -30.35 -1.21 -0.43
N GLN A 75 -29.04 -1.38 -0.57
CA GLN A 75 -28.45 -2.26 -1.58
C GLN A 75 -28.57 -3.75 -1.21
N GLN A 76 -28.33 -4.12 0.04
CA GLN A 76 -28.56 -5.51 0.49
C GLN A 76 -30.04 -5.89 0.37
N ALA A 77 -30.96 -4.94 0.61
CA ALA A 77 -32.39 -5.18 0.46
C ALA A 77 -32.79 -5.46 -1.00
N ILE A 78 -32.34 -4.62 -1.93
CA ILE A 78 -32.60 -4.79 -3.38
C ILE A 78 -32.02 -6.12 -3.89
N ILE A 79 -30.78 -6.45 -3.51
CA ILE A 79 -30.14 -7.69 -3.95
C ILE A 79 -30.85 -8.92 -3.37
N SER A 80 -31.26 -8.87 -2.09
CA SER A 80 -31.96 -9.99 -1.43
C SER A 80 -33.33 -10.21 -2.05
N TYR A 81 -34.08 -9.13 -2.31
CA TYR A 81 -35.36 -9.18 -3.02
C TYR A 81 -35.23 -9.89 -4.37
N TRP A 82 -34.30 -9.46 -5.24
CA TRP A 82 -34.16 -10.09 -6.55
C TRP A 82 -33.60 -11.52 -6.52
N LYS A 83 -32.84 -11.88 -5.49
CA LYS A 83 -32.38 -13.26 -5.25
C LYS A 83 -33.54 -14.20 -4.99
N ASP A 84 -34.50 -13.80 -4.17
CA ASP A 84 -35.66 -14.64 -3.88
C ASP A 84 -36.61 -14.77 -5.08
N TYR A 85 -36.62 -13.77 -5.97
CA TYR A 85 -37.28 -13.85 -7.28
C TYR A 85 -36.51 -14.66 -8.33
N VAL A 86 -35.29 -15.13 -8.01
CA VAL A 86 -34.39 -15.86 -8.92
C VAL A 86 -34.14 -15.10 -10.24
N ASN A 87 -34.30 -13.76 -10.22
CA ASN A 87 -34.17 -12.94 -11.41
C ASN A 87 -32.71 -12.51 -11.62
N LYS A 88 -31.96 -13.35 -12.32
CA LYS A 88 -30.53 -13.15 -12.56
C LYS A 88 -30.19 -11.84 -13.29
N GLU A 89 -31.06 -11.36 -14.17
CA GLU A 89 -30.84 -10.09 -14.89
C GLU A 89 -30.98 -8.90 -13.94
N LYS A 90 -32.06 -8.88 -13.14
CA LYS A 90 -32.27 -7.82 -12.14
C LYS A 90 -31.20 -7.81 -11.05
N ILE A 91 -30.69 -8.98 -10.66
CA ILE A 91 -29.53 -9.06 -9.75
C ILE A 91 -28.29 -8.40 -10.37
N LYS A 92 -28.00 -8.66 -11.66
CA LYS A 92 -26.87 -8.03 -12.35
C LYS A 92 -27.05 -6.52 -12.49
N GLU A 93 -28.27 -6.05 -12.81
CA GLU A 93 -28.60 -4.63 -12.85
C GLU A 93 -28.38 -3.96 -11.48
N ALA A 94 -28.88 -4.59 -10.40
CA ALA A 94 -28.69 -4.09 -9.04
C ALA A 94 -27.21 -4.04 -8.64
N GLN A 95 -26.41 -5.05 -9.02
CA GLN A 95 -24.97 -5.06 -8.80
C GLN A 95 -24.25 -3.96 -9.59
N ALA A 96 -24.62 -3.73 -10.85
CA ALA A 96 -24.05 -2.65 -11.64
C ALA A 96 -24.38 -1.27 -11.04
N HIS A 97 -25.62 -1.10 -10.56
CA HIS A 97 -26.06 0.11 -9.86
C HIS A 97 -25.32 0.31 -8.53
N TYR A 98 -25.10 -0.76 -7.76
CA TYR A 98 -24.29 -0.76 -6.54
C TYR A 98 -22.89 -0.22 -6.80
N GLU A 99 -22.21 -0.75 -7.83
CA GLU A 99 -20.87 -0.32 -8.20
C GLU A 99 -20.84 1.15 -8.67
N ALA A 100 -21.86 1.60 -9.40
CA ALA A 100 -21.97 2.97 -9.89
C ALA A 100 -22.19 4.00 -8.77
N LEU A 101 -22.99 3.67 -7.75
CA LEU A 101 -23.30 4.56 -6.63
C LEU A 101 -22.41 4.37 -5.40
N LYS A 102 -21.42 3.46 -5.48
CA LYS A 102 -20.57 3.11 -4.35
C LYS A 102 -19.92 4.34 -3.73
N PRO A 103 -20.09 4.60 -2.41
CA PRO A 103 -19.49 5.75 -1.77
C PRO A 103 -17.97 5.76 -1.89
N ARG A 104 -17.38 6.94 -2.10
CA ARG A 104 -15.92 7.11 -2.25
C ARG A 104 -15.14 6.46 -1.11
N ASP A 105 -15.61 6.62 0.13
CA ASP A 105 -14.98 6.05 1.31
C ASP A 105 -14.90 4.50 1.24
N VAL A 106 -15.93 3.84 0.68
CA VAL A 106 -15.92 2.37 0.47
C VAL A 106 -14.94 2.00 -0.64
N GLN A 107 -14.96 2.73 -1.76
CA GLN A 107 -14.03 2.51 -2.87
C GLN A 107 -12.56 2.61 -2.41
N ARG A 108 -12.23 3.60 -1.58
CA ARG A 108 -10.89 3.77 -1.00
C ARG A 108 -10.44 2.53 -0.22
N VAL A 109 -11.30 1.97 0.62
CA VAL A 109 -11.01 0.77 1.41
C VAL A 109 -10.78 -0.44 0.51
N GLU A 110 -11.63 -0.63 -0.50
CA GLU A 110 -11.53 -1.74 -1.43
C GLU A 110 -10.22 -1.70 -2.21
N ILE A 111 -9.89 -0.56 -2.80
CA ILE A 111 -8.64 -0.35 -3.53
C ILE A 111 -7.44 -0.57 -2.59
N TYR A 112 -7.46 0.04 -1.40
CA TYR A 112 -6.36 -0.07 -0.45
C TYR A 112 -6.09 -1.52 0.00
N LYS A 113 -7.14 -2.33 0.18
CA LYS A 113 -7.00 -3.76 0.52
C LYS A 113 -6.37 -4.59 -0.60
N GLN A 114 -6.50 -4.15 -1.85
CA GLN A 114 -5.89 -4.80 -3.00
C GLN A 114 -4.42 -4.40 -3.18
N LEU A 115 -3.95 -3.33 -2.54
CA LEU A 115 -2.57 -2.87 -2.67
C LEU A 115 -1.59 -3.92 -2.10
N PRO A 116 -0.55 -4.29 -2.85
CA PRO A 116 0.48 -5.19 -2.36
C PRO A 116 1.28 -4.55 -1.22
N SER A 117 1.88 -5.38 -0.36
CA SER A 117 2.67 -4.91 0.79
C SER A 117 3.86 -4.03 0.40
N TRP A 118 4.37 -4.17 -0.82
CA TRP A 118 5.47 -3.38 -1.37
C TRP A 118 5.03 -2.07 -2.02
N SER A 119 3.71 -1.82 -2.14
CA SER A 119 3.16 -0.66 -2.87
C SER A 119 3.63 0.66 -2.28
N MET A 120 4.13 1.54 -3.15
CA MET A 120 4.50 2.89 -2.77
C MET A 120 3.27 3.74 -2.43
N ILE A 121 2.12 3.52 -3.08
CA ILE A 121 0.85 4.19 -2.76
C ILE A 121 0.52 3.94 -1.29
N ARG A 122 0.65 2.69 -0.85
CA ARG A 122 0.38 2.31 0.55
C ARG A 122 1.31 3.04 1.52
N GLU A 123 2.61 3.09 1.21
CA GLU A 123 3.59 3.78 2.05
C GLU A 123 3.32 5.29 2.15
N VAL A 124 2.93 5.91 1.04
CA VAL A 124 2.56 7.33 0.97
C VAL A 124 1.35 7.62 1.86
N ILE A 125 0.30 6.81 1.77
CA ILE A 125 -0.92 6.96 2.58
C ILE A 125 -0.61 6.83 4.08
N LEU A 126 0.16 5.81 4.47
CA LEU A 126 0.54 5.58 5.88
C LEU A 126 1.40 6.71 6.48
N LYS A 127 2.05 7.51 5.63
CA LYS A 127 2.95 8.59 6.05
C LYS A 127 2.43 9.99 5.72
N ARG A 128 1.18 10.10 5.26
CA ARG A 128 0.57 11.35 4.75
C ARG A 128 0.74 12.53 5.72
N ASP A 129 0.54 12.28 7.02
CA ASP A 129 0.56 13.31 8.07
C ASP A 129 1.98 13.58 8.62
N THR A 130 2.91 12.65 8.44
CA THR A 130 4.24 12.69 9.10
C THR A 130 5.34 13.38 8.31
N LEU A 131 5.05 13.78 7.06
CA LEU A 131 6.09 14.19 6.10
C LEU A 131 5.81 15.50 5.37
N SER A 132 4.85 16.29 5.84
CA SER A 132 4.34 17.46 5.10
C SER A 132 4.05 17.11 3.64
N LEU A 133 3.64 15.86 3.39
CA LEU A 133 3.24 15.42 2.06
C LEU A 133 1.99 16.17 1.62
N ASN A 134 1.23 16.71 2.59
CA ASN A 134 0.04 17.53 2.42
C ASN A 134 -0.82 16.97 1.29
N LEU A 135 -1.12 15.67 1.41
CA LEU A 135 -1.98 14.99 0.46
C LEU A 135 -3.39 15.48 0.75
N ASP A 136 -3.86 16.40 -0.08
CA ASP A 136 -5.27 16.72 -0.10
C ASP A 136 -6.09 15.48 -0.55
N GLU A 137 -7.40 15.55 -0.32
CA GLU A 137 -8.31 14.45 -0.63
C GLU A 137 -8.30 14.06 -2.11
N ASN A 138 -8.12 15.04 -3.00
CA ASN A 138 -8.05 14.81 -4.44
C ASN A 138 -6.79 14.04 -4.82
N THR A 139 -5.66 14.36 -4.20
CA THR A 139 -4.38 13.69 -4.37
C THR A 139 -4.46 12.26 -3.86
N LEU A 140 -5.12 12.03 -2.72
CA LEU A 140 -5.38 10.68 -2.20
C LEU A 140 -6.23 9.84 -3.16
N ASP A 141 -7.33 10.41 -3.66
CA ASP A 141 -8.20 9.73 -4.63
C ASP A 141 -7.46 9.44 -5.94
N THR A 142 -6.66 10.39 -6.42
CA THR A 142 -5.83 10.22 -7.63
C THR A 142 -4.79 9.13 -7.44
N LEU A 143 -4.14 9.06 -6.28
CA LEU A 143 -3.19 7.99 -5.95
C LEU A 143 -3.86 6.63 -5.93
N LEU A 144 -5.03 6.49 -5.32
CA LEU A 144 -5.77 5.23 -5.28
C LEU A 144 -6.26 4.83 -6.67
N ALA A 145 -6.77 5.78 -7.46
CA ALA A 145 -7.17 5.54 -8.86
C ALA A 145 -5.98 5.09 -9.73
N THR A 146 -4.77 5.61 -9.45
CA THR A 146 -3.54 5.21 -10.14
C THR A 146 -3.23 3.72 -10.00
N TYR A 147 -3.67 3.08 -8.91
CA TYR A 147 -3.54 1.63 -8.76
C TYR A 147 -4.31 0.86 -9.83
N ASN A 148 -5.53 1.31 -10.16
CA ASN A 148 -6.31 0.69 -11.24
C ASN A 148 -5.64 0.87 -12.59
N THR A 149 -5.08 2.06 -12.86
CA THR A 149 -4.25 2.31 -14.06
C THR A 149 -3.02 1.39 -14.09
N TYR A 150 -2.34 1.20 -12.95
CA TYR A 150 -1.25 0.26 -12.83
C TYR A 150 -1.67 -1.17 -13.20
N LEU A 151 -2.82 -1.65 -12.70
CA LEU A 151 -3.34 -2.98 -13.03
C LEU A 151 -3.59 -3.14 -14.53
N GLN A 152 -4.17 -2.14 -15.19
CA GLN A 152 -4.41 -2.15 -16.63
C GLN A 152 -3.10 -2.17 -17.43
N VAL A 153 -2.16 -1.27 -17.13
CA VAL A 153 -0.86 -1.20 -17.84
C VAL A 153 -0.05 -2.48 -17.61
N ARG A 154 -0.10 -3.04 -16.39
CA ARG A 154 0.53 -4.32 -16.08
C ARG A 154 -0.03 -5.45 -16.93
N GLN A 155 -1.35 -5.53 -17.11
CA GLN A 155 -1.98 -6.53 -17.97
C GLN A 155 -1.56 -6.36 -19.43
N GLN A 156 -1.54 -5.13 -19.95
CA GLN A 156 -1.08 -4.84 -21.32
C GLN A 156 0.38 -5.25 -21.54
N LYS A 157 1.28 -4.93 -20.61
CA LYS A 157 2.69 -5.33 -20.70
C LYS A 157 2.88 -6.84 -20.64
N LYS A 158 2.10 -7.54 -19.79
CA LYS A 158 2.09 -9.00 -19.74
C LYS A 158 1.61 -9.60 -21.07
N ALA A 159 0.57 -9.06 -21.67
CA ALA A 159 0.07 -9.50 -22.98
C ALA A 159 1.15 -9.33 -24.07
N LYS A 160 1.93 -8.25 -24.02
CA LYS A 160 3.05 -7.98 -24.93
C LYS A 160 4.36 -8.71 -24.56
N LYS A 161 4.39 -9.49 -23.47
CA LYS A 161 5.60 -10.15 -22.93
C LYS A 161 6.77 -9.19 -22.68
N GLU A 162 6.48 -7.93 -22.37
CA GLU A 162 7.50 -6.94 -22.03
C GLU A 162 8.10 -7.23 -20.65
N LYS A 163 9.41 -7.04 -20.49
CA LYS A 163 10.06 -7.10 -19.18
C LYS A 163 9.82 -5.78 -18.44
N PHE A 164 9.34 -5.86 -17.20
CA PHE A 164 9.17 -4.70 -16.32
C PHE A 164 9.32 -5.07 -14.85
N SER A 165 9.62 -4.08 -14.01
CA SER A 165 9.52 -4.18 -12.55
C SER A 165 8.13 -3.70 -12.13
N ASP A 166 7.39 -4.49 -11.36
CA ASP A 166 6.08 -4.07 -10.82
C ASP A 166 6.23 -2.78 -9.99
N ARG A 167 7.25 -2.70 -9.12
CA ARG A 167 7.57 -1.50 -8.33
C ARG A 167 7.96 -0.31 -9.20
N GLY A 168 8.73 -0.56 -10.25
CA GLY A 168 9.19 0.47 -11.17
C GLY A 168 8.04 1.03 -12.00
N LEU A 169 7.11 0.17 -12.41
CA LEU A 169 5.91 0.57 -13.14
C LEU A 169 4.98 1.41 -12.27
N GLU A 170 4.71 0.96 -11.04
CA GLU A 170 3.90 1.73 -10.07
C GLU A 170 4.55 3.09 -9.79
N CYS A 171 5.86 3.13 -9.52
CA CYS A 171 6.58 4.36 -9.24
C CYS A 171 6.51 5.35 -10.40
N LYS A 172 6.66 4.89 -11.65
CA LYS A 172 6.52 5.75 -12.85
C LYS A 172 5.17 6.45 -12.93
N LEU A 173 4.09 5.78 -12.51
CA LEU A 173 2.74 6.33 -12.53
C LEU A 173 2.48 7.29 -11.35
N ILE A 174 3.17 7.11 -10.22
CA ILE A 174 3.03 7.98 -9.03
C ILE A 174 3.87 9.25 -9.15
N VAL A 175 5.01 9.21 -9.84
CA VAL A 175 5.94 10.36 -9.99
C VAL A 175 5.25 11.65 -10.45
N PRO A 176 4.33 11.65 -11.43
CA PRO A 176 3.58 12.84 -11.82
C PRO A 176 2.71 13.44 -10.70
N ILE A 177 2.27 12.63 -9.73
CA ILE A 177 1.35 13.05 -8.66
C ILE A 177 2.13 13.59 -7.46
N LEU A 178 3.19 12.88 -7.04
CA LEU A 178 3.95 13.24 -5.84
C LEU A 178 5.24 14.01 -6.12
N THR A 179 5.72 14.03 -7.36
CA THR A 179 7.08 14.44 -7.73
C THR A 179 8.17 13.50 -7.19
N MET A 180 9.33 13.50 -7.86
CA MET A 180 10.50 12.74 -7.40
C MET A 180 11.03 13.23 -6.04
N GLU A 181 10.87 14.52 -5.71
CA GLU A 181 11.37 15.09 -4.46
C GLU A 181 10.61 14.51 -3.26
N ARG A 182 9.28 14.47 -3.30
CA ARG A 182 8.48 13.92 -2.20
C ARG A 182 8.71 12.42 -2.05
N ILE A 183 8.86 11.68 -3.16
CA ILE A 183 9.22 10.26 -3.11
C ILE A 183 10.59 10.09 -2.43
N ASN A 184 11.60 10.91 -2.76
CA ASN A 184 12.88 10.86 -2.07
C ASN A 184 12.76 11.13 -0.57
N LYS A 185 11.97 12.13 -0.15
CA LYS A 185 11.72 12.41 1.28
C LYS A 185 11.08 11.23 2.01
N LEU A 186 10.16 10.53 1.35
CA LEU A 186 9.55 9.30 1.86
C LEU A 186 10.60 8.19 2.04
N LEU A 187 11.42 7.93 1.02
CA LEU A 187 12.45 6.90 1.07
C LEU A 187 13.50 7.19 2.14
N VAL A 188 13.94 8.44 2.28
CA VAL A 188 14.86 8.89 3.34
C VAL A 188 14.28 8.58 4.71
N THR A 189 13.02 8.95 4.95
CA THR A 189 12.36 8.71 6.24
C THR A 189 12.22 7.22 6.55
N LYS A 190 11.82 6.42 5.55
CA LYS A 190 11.69 4.97 5.68
C LYS A 190 13.01 4.30 6.05
N ARG A 191 14.12 4.79 5.50
CA ARG A 191 15.46 4.19 5.67
C ARG A 191 16.25 4.74 6.85
N ARG A 192 15.85 5.87 7.43
CA ARG A 192 16.57 6.55 8.53
C ARG A 192 16.88 5.63 9.71
N ILE A 193 15.87 4.95 10.27
CA ILE A 193 16.05 4.06 11.42
C ILE A 193 16.99 2.90 11.09
N GLN A 194 16.93 2.37 9.87
CA GLN A 194 17.80 1.28 9.45
C GLN A 194 19.24 1.76 9.26
N ALA A 195 19.44 2.95 8.68
CA ALA A 195 20.74 3.58 8.52
C ALA A 195 21.40 3.85 9.87
N GLU A 196 20.67 4.38 10.84
CA GLU A 196 21.15 4.59 12.22
C GLU A 196 21.56 3.27 12.87
N LYS A 197 20.75 2.21 12.72
CA LYS A 197 21.10 0.86 13.23
C LYS A 197 22.35 0.30 12.57
N ASN A 198 22.51 0.47 11.25
CA ASN A 198 23.70 0.01 10.54
C ASN A 198 24.95 0.78 10.99
N ALA A 199 24.84 2.11 11.12
CA ALA A 199 25.93 2.96 11.61
C ALA A 199 26.35 2.59 13.03
N LEU A 200 25.39 2.41 13.95
CA LEU A 200 25.67 1.98 15.32
C LEU A 200 26.37 0.61 15.40
N LYS A 201 26.00 -0.34 14.55
CA LYS A 201 26.68 -1.65 14.46
C LYS A 201 28.14 -1.55 14.03
N ARG A 202 28.53 -0.49 13.32
CA ARG A 202 29.92 -0.26 12.88
C ARG A 202 30.80 0.33 13.97
N ILE A 203 30.23 1.05 14.94
CA ILE A 203 31.00 1.75 15.98
C ILE A 203 31.91 0.81 16.78
N PRO A 204 31.45 -0.33 17.34
CA PRO A 204 32.32 -1.23 18.09
C PRO A 204 33.46 -1.83 17.25
N VAL A 205 33.21 -2.00 15.94
CA VAL A 205 34.25 -2.48 15.01
C VAL A 205 35.32 -1.42 14.82
N LEU A 206 34.95 -0.15 14.73
CA LEU A 206 35.89 0.96 14.58
C LEU A 206 36.68 1.21 15.87
N GLU A 207 36.04 1.08 17.03
CA GLU A 207 36.69 1.14 18.35
C GLU A 207 37.78 0.04 18.47
N LYS A 208 37.50 -1.19 18.02
CA LYS A 208 38.48 -2.30 18.00
C LYS A 208 39.72 -2.04 17.13
N TYR A 209 39.62 -1.12 16.16
CA TYR A 209 40.73 -0.74 15.29
C TYR A 209 41.31 0.64 15.65
N GLU A 210 40.92 1.20 16.79
CA GLU A 210 41.37 2.50 17.30
C GLU A 210 41.08 3.65 16.32
N LEU A 211 40.01 3.51 15.53
CA LEU A 211 39.55 4.53 14.59
C LEU A 211 38.49 5.45 15.21
N VAL A 212 37.89 5.02 16.32
CA VAL A 212 36.89 5.78 17.10
C VAL A 212 37.33 5.80 18.56
N ASN A 213 37.19 6.96 19.18
CA ASN A 213 37.35 7.18 20.61
C ASN A 213 36.21 8.08 21.13
N ASN A 214 36.14 8.31 22.44
CA ASN A 214 35.06 9.11 23.04
C ASN A 214 34.95 10.54 22.48
N SER A 215 36.06 11.13 22.02
CA SER A 215 36.09 12.51 21.51
C SER A 215 35.51 12.64 20.10
N ASN A 216 35.72 11.66 19.20
CA ASN A 216 35.27 11.72 17.80
C ASN A 216 34.04 10.85 17.49
N ARG A 217 33.59 10.03 18.46
CA ARG A 217 32.50 9.06 18.29
C ARG A 217 31.21 9.67 17.76
N LYS A 218 30.83 10.85 18.24
CA LYS A 218 29.57 11.50 17.84
C LYS A 218 29.60 11.92 16.38
N ASP A 219 30.69 12.53 15.94
CA ASP A 219 30.85 13.02 14.57
C ASP A 219 30.97 11.85 13.58
N ILE A 220 31.74 10.82 13.95
CA ILE A 220 31.85 9.59 13.15
C ILE A 220 30.49 8.88 13.06
N LEU A 221 29.75 8.77 14.15
CA LEU A 221 28.41 8.16 14.12
C LEU A 221 27.47 8.93 13.19
N LYS A 222 27.52 10.27 13.19
CA LYS A 222 26.73 11.10 12.28
C LYS A 222 27.14 10.86 10.82
N GLU A 223 28.44 10.93 10.51
CA GLU A 223 28.95 10.69 9.16
C GLU A 223 28.56 9.30 8.63
N LEU A 224 28.69 8.27 9.47
CA LEU A 224 28.29 6.91 9.13
C LEU A 224 26.78 6.80 8.91
N THR A 225 25.97 7.48 9.72
CA THR A 225 24.50 7.50 9.56
C THR A 225 24.12 8.15 8.24
N ASP A 226 24.72 9.30 7.90
CA ASP A 226 24.45 10.01 6.65
C ASP A 226 24.88 9.20 5.42
N TYR A 227 26.03 8.51 5.50
CA TYR A 227 26.49 7.61 4.45
C TYR A 227 25.57 6.39 4.28
N GLU A 228 25.24 5.68 5.36
CA GLU A 228 24.34 4.53 5.34
C GLU A 228 22.95 4.91 4.81
N LEU A 229 22.48 6.11 5.15
CA LEU A 229 21.21 6.64 4.65
C LEU A 229 21.24 6.85 3.13
N LYS A 230 22.29 7.49 2.60
CA LYS A 230 22.48 7.65 1.16
C LYS A 230 22.55 6.29 0.46
N LEU A 231 23.25 5.32 1.05
CA LEU A 231 23.43 3.98 0.51
C LEU A 231 22.11 3.21 0.46
N GLU A 232 21.35 3.20 1.55
CA GLU A 232 20.04 2.54 1.66
C GLU A 232 19.02 3.14 0.68
N VAL A 233 19.00 4.47 0.54
CA VAL A 233 18.11 5.15 -0.42
C VAL A 233 18.51 4.82 -1.87
N ALA A 234 19.80 4.83 -2.20
CA ALA A 234 20.28 4.46 -3.53
C ALA A 234 19.95 2.99 -3.87
N GLN A 235 20.12 2.08 -2.90
CA GLN A 235 19.79 0.67 -3.06
C GLN A 235 18.27 0.47 -3.25
N GLU A 236 17.43 1.20 -2.51
CA GLU A 236 15.98 1.13 -2.66
C GLU A 236 15.55 1.61 -4.05
N TRP A 237 16.18 2.66 -4.58
CA TRP A 237 15.92 3.11 -5.95
C TRP A 237 16.25 2.05 -7.01
N VAL A 238 17.34 1.29 -6.83
CA VAL A 238 17.68 0.16 -7.70
C VAL A 238 16.66 -0.98 -7.58
N ASN A 239 16.15 -1.24 -6.37
CA ASN A 239 15.13 -2.25 -6.12
C ASN A 239 13.77 -1.87 -6.74
N ILE A 240 13.45 -0.57 -6.77
CA ILE A 240 12.26 -0.05 -7.45
C ILE A 240 12.43 -0.21 -8.96
N GLU A 241 13.51 0.34 -9.51
CA GLU A 241 13.82 0.27 -10.94
C GLU A 241 15.31 0.12 -11.18
N ARG A 242 15.70 -1.06 -11.68
CA ARG A 242 17.08 -1.36 -12.06
C ARG A 242 17.40 -0.77 -13.44
N SER A 243 17.70 0.53 -13.47
CA SER A 243 18.23 1.21 -14.65
C SER A 243 19.71 1.55 -14.48
N GLN A 244 20.43 1.75 -15.60
CA GLN A 244 21.84 2.17 -15.58
C GLN A 244 22.05 3.44 -14.74
N LYS A 245 21.15 4.43 -14.87
CA LYS A 245 21.19 5.67 -14.08
C LYS A 245 21.12 5.41 -12.58
N LYS A 246 20.30 4.46 -12.12
CA LYS A 246 20.18 4.12 -10.69
C LYS A 246 21.36 3.29 -10.20
N LEU A 247 21.87 2.37 -11.02
CA LEU A 247 23.08 1.61 -10.72
C LEU A 247 24.31 2.53 -10.60
N PHE A 248 24.47 3.48 -11.52
CA PHE A 248 25.54 4.46 -11.47
C PHE A 248 25.51 5.26 -10.16
N LYS A 249 24.33 5.78 -9.76
CA LYS A 249 24.16 6.47 -8.47
C LYS A 249 24.50 5.61 -7.26
N LEU A 250 24.20 4.31 -7.31
CA LEU A 250 24.56 3.39 -6.24
C LEU A 250 26.08 3.18 -6.17
N CYS A 251 26.75 3.03 -7.32
CA CYS A 251 28.22 2.94 -7.37
C CYS A 251 28.85 4.24 -6.86
N ASP A 252 28.38 5.39 -7.34
CA ASP A 252 28.83 6.71 -6.91
C ASP A 252 28.79 6.86 -5.38
N VAL A 253 27.68 6.46 -4.74
CA VAL A 253 27.59 6.46 -3.27
C VAL A 253 28.60 5.50 -2.63
N LYS A 254 28.81 4.29 -3.19
CA LYS A 254 29.77 3.32 -2.65
C LYS A 254 31.22 3.78 -2.78
N ASP A 255 31.53 4.54 -3.83
CA ASP A 255 32.86 5.07 -4.10
C ASP A 255 33.17 6.25 -3.17
N HIS A 256 32.16 7.05 -2.81
CA HIS A 256 32.24 8.11 -1.80
C HIS A 256 32.07 7.58 -0.37
N LYS A 257 32.72 6.46 -0.05
CA LYS A 257 32.74 5.88 1.30
C LYS A 257 33.50 6.80 2.28
N PRO A 258 33.01 7.00 3.53
CA PRO A 258 33.70 7.74 4.58
C PRO A 258 35.15 7.30 4.79
N VAL A 259 36.03 8.27 5.04
CA VAL A 259 37.48 8.04 5.21
C VAL A 259 37.74 6.99 6.30
N VAL A 260 37.02 7.09 7.43
CA VAL A 260 37.13 6.13 8.55
C VAL A 260 36.85 4.67 8.13
N LEU A 261 36.00 4.44 7.12
CA LEU A 261 35.74 3.11 6.60
C LEU A 261 36.78 2.67 5.58
N GLN A 262 37.41 3.60 4.86
CA GLN A 262 38.56 3.31 3.97
C GLN A 262 39.77 2.87 4.81
N GLU A 263 40.09 3.63 5.86
CA GLU A 263 41.15 3.27 6.82
C GLU A 263 40.90 1.92 7.50
N LEU A 264 39.63 1.62 7.82
CA LEU A 264 39.26 0.30 8.35
C LEU A 264 39.55 -0.82 7.34
N ASP A 265 39.26 -0.61 6.06
CA ASP A 265 39.50 -1.60 5.01
C ASP A 265 41.01 -1.82 4.80
N GLU A 266 41.84 -0.78 4.89
CA GLU A 266 43.30 -0.87 4.85
C GLU A 266 43.89 -1.60 6.05
N LYS A 267 43.51 -1.21 7.29
CA LYS A 267 43.96 -1.91 8.51
C LYS A 267 43.57 -3.39 8.49
N LYS A 268 42.42 -3.74 7.91
CA LYS A 268 42.01 -5.15 7.72
C LYS A 268 42.87 -5.89 6.71
N LYS A 269 43.24 -5.26 5.58
CA LYS A 269 44.15 -5.85 4.59
C LYS A 269 45.52 -6.15 5.22
N ILE A 270 46.11 -5.16 5.91
CA ILE A 270 47.40 -5.31 6.59
C ILE A 270 47.34 -6.46 7.62
N ARG A 271 46.30 -6.51 8.47
CA ARG A 271 46.15 -7.61 9.44
C ARG A 271 46.02 -8.98 8.78
N LYS A 272 45.35 -9.08 7.63
CA LYS A 272 45.23 -10.34 6.88
C LYS A 272 46.59 -10.77 6.32
N GLU A 273 47.33 -9.85 5.71
CA GLU A 273 48.66 -10.13 5.16
C GLU A 273 49.65 -10.57 6.25
N VAL A 274 49.65 -9.89 7.41
CA VAL A 274 50.48 -10.29 8.57
C VAL A 274 50.09 -11.67 9.09
N ASN A 275 48.80 -12.01 9.12
CA ASN A 275 48.34 -13.32 9.56
C ASN A 275 48.63 -14.45 8.56
N MET A 276 48.71 -14.15 7.26
CA MET A 276 49.14 -15.13 6.24
C MET A 276 50.63 -15.41 6.35
N LYS A 277 51.47 -14.36 6.43
CA LYS A 277 52.93 -14.51 6.62
C LYS A 277 53.27 -15.33 7.88
N LYS A 278 52.60 -15.07 8.99
CA LYS A 278 52.77 -15.85 10.24
C LYS A 278 52.31 -17.31 10.18
N LYS A 279 51.48 -17.68 9.20
CA LYS A 279 51.09 -19.07 8.95
C LYS A 279 52.10 -19.76 8.05
N ASP A 280 52.64 -19.05 7.07
CA ASP A 280 53.66 -19.57 6.15
C ASP A 280 55.00 -19.80 6.89
N ASP A 281 55.34 -18.96 7.89
CA ASP A 281 56.52 -19.13 8.76
C ASP A 281 56.38 -20.29 9.79
N LYS A 282 55.23 -20.97 9.84
CA LYS A 282 54.94 -22.09 10.77
C LYS A 282 54.91 -23.46 10.09
N PHE A 283 55.20 -23.53 8.80
CA PHE A 283 55.42 -24.76 8.03
C PHE A 283 56.88 -24.82 7.58
#